data_AF-A0A3M2HFB0-F1
#
_entry.id   AF-A0A3M2HFB0-F1
#
_cell.length_a   1.000
_cell.length_b   1.000
_cell.length_c   1.000
_cell.angle_alpha   90.00
_cell.angle_beta   90.00
_cell.angle_gamma   90.00
#
_symmetry.space_group_name_H-M   'P 1'
#
loop_
_entity.id
_entity.type
_entity.pdbx_description
1 polymer ?
#
loop_
_entity_poly.entity_id
_entity_poly.type
_entity_poly.pdbx_seq_one_letter_code
_entity_poly.pdbx_strand_id
1 'polypeptide(L)'
;MLDEQSAAARDVLAERQRQITAEGWTPEHDDEHCCDEIAALACYYAMPPAARLWSAESTGYGDTLEEAILPEGWTVKHWDGSENGRRRELIKAGALILAEIERIDRQQSGSPVGLMSQAQKGGDQ
;
A
#
# COMPACT_ATOMS: atom_id res chain seq x y z
N MET A 1 11.47 27.35 5.18
CA MET A 1 12.50 26.34 4.84
C MET A 1 11.72 25.18 4.27
N LEU A 2 11.82 24.92 2.97
CA LEU A 2 11.16 23.74 2.40
C LEU A 2 11.90 22.53 2.97
N ASP A 3 11.17 21.69 3.70
CA ASP A 3 11.71 20.49 4.33
C ASP A 3 12.44 19.63 3.29
N GLU A 4 13.76 19.50 3.43
CA GLU A 4 14.49 18.49 2.67
C GLU A 4 13.98 17.12 3.11
N GLN A 5 13.24 16.45 2.22
CA GLN A 5 12.78 15.09 2.48
C GLN A 5 13.95 14.19 2.87
N SER A 6 13.74 13.23 3.78
CA SER A 6 14.77 12.25 4.12
C SER A 6 15.08 11.35 2.92
N ALA A 7 16.25 10.69 2.94
CA ALA A 7 16.58 9.69 1.91
C ALA A 7 15.55 8.56 1.86
N ALA A 8 15.01 8.15 3.01
CA ALA A 8 13.97 7.12 3.07
C ALA A 8 12.67 7.56 2.40
N ALA A 9 12.23 8.80 2.62
CA ALA A 9 11.05 9.34 1.95
C ALA A 9 11.24 9.40 0.43
N ARG A 10 12.40 9.87 -0.04
CA ARG A 10 12.73 9.88 -1.47
C ARG A 10 12.73 8.49 -2.09
N ASP A 11 13.26 7.49 -1.40
CA ASP A 11 13.33 6.13 -1.92
C ASP A 11 11.96 5.47 -2.03
N VAL A 12 11.04 5.75 -1.11
CA VAL A 12 9.64 5.29 -1.18
C VAL A 12 8.93 5.91 -2.40
N LEU A 13 9.09 7.22 -2.61
CA LEU A 13 8.54 7.90 -3.78
C LEU A 13 9.14 7.37 -5.10
N ALA A 14 10.45 7.11 -5.12
CA ALA A 14 11.13 6.53 -6.27
C ALA A 14 10.64 5.10 -6.57
N GLU A 15 10.41 4.28 -5.54
CA GLU A 15 9.84 2.94 -5.74
C GLU A 15 8.40 3.00 -6.24
N ARG A 16 7.57 3.92 -5.75
CA ARG A 16 6.22 4.12 -6.29
C ARG A 16 6.27 4.47 -7.78
N GLN A 17 7.18 5.37 -8.17
CA GLN A 17 7.40 5.70 -9.58
C GLN A 17 7.89 4.50 -10.41
N ARG A 18 8.75 3.65 -9.84
CA ARG A 18 9.22 2.40 -10.46
C ARG A 18 8.08 1.42 -10.67
N GLN A 19 7.21 1.22 -9.68
CA GLN A 19 6.05 0.32 -9.79
C GLN A 19 5.15 0.73 -10.97
N ILE A 20 4.85 2.04 -11.09
CA ILE A 20 4.07 2.58 -12.21
C ILE A 20 4.77 2.34 -13.55
N THR A 21 6.06 2.66 -13.65
CA THR A 21 6.78 2.69 -14.94
C THR A 21 7.32 1.35 -15.41
N ALA A 22 7.71 0.47 -14.49
CA ALA A 22 8.33 -0.81 -14.80
C ALA A 22 7.34 -1.98 -14.70
N GLU A 23 6.41 -1.95 -13.74
CA GLU A 23 5.45 -3.03 -13.51
C GLU A 23 4.06 -2.72 -14.13
N GLY A 24 3.80 -1.46 -14.49
CA GLY A 24 2.52 -1.03 -15.05
C GLY A 24 1.41 -0.87 -14.00
N TRP A 25 1.75 -0.82 -12.70
CA TRP A 25 0.80 -0.61 -11.60
C TRP A 25 0.42 0.87 -11.51
N THR A 26 -0.32 1.34 -12.52
CA THR A 26 -0.82 2.73 -12.61
C THR A 26 -1.94 2.98 -11.60
N PRO A 27 -2.28 4.25 -11.31
CA PRO A 27 -3.47 4.58 -10.53
C PRO A 27 -4.75 3.87 -11.02
N GLU A 28 -4.94 3.76 -12.34
CA GLU A 28 -6.09 3.09 -12.94
C GLU A 28 -6.07 1.58 -12.72
N HIS A 29 -4.88 0.95 -12.80
CA HIS A 29 -4.70 -0.45 -12.40
C HIS A 29 -5.04 -0.64 -10.92
N ASP A 30 -4.56 0.25 -10.06
CA ASP A 30 -4.82 0.18 -8.62
C ASP A 30 -6.33 0.27 -8.33
N ASP A 31 -7.08 1.07 -9.11
CA ASP A 31 -8.53 1.22 -8.98
C ASP A 31 -9.32 -0.06 -9.33
N GLU A 32 -8.71 -1.04 -10.01
CA GLU A 32 -9.30 -2.36 -10.28
C GLU A 32 -9.35 -3.25 -9.01
N HIS A 33 -8.60 -2.89 -7.97
CA HIS A 33 -8.58 -3.60 -6.68
C HIS A 33 -9.58 -3.02 -5.68
N CYS A 34 -10.31 -3.89 -4.98
CA CYS A 34 -11.35 -3.47 -4.03
C CYS A 34 -11.41 -4.26 -2.71
N CYS A 35 -10.58 -5.30 -2.55
CA CYS A 35 -10.58 -6.18 -1.38
C CYS A 35 -9.29 -6.04 -0.54
N ASP A 36 -8.79 -4.81 -0.36
CA ASP A 36 -7.57 -4.50 0.38
C ASP A 36 -6.30 -5.22 -0.13
N GLU A 37 -6.30 -5.71 -1.38
CA GLU A 37 -5.23 -6.54 -1.95
C GLU A 37 -3.87 -5.82 -1.98
N ILE A 38 -3.87 -4.53 -2.30
CA ILE A 38 -2.67 -3.68 -2.30
C ILE A 38 -2.12 -3.53 -0.87
N ALA A 39 -3.02 -3.30 0.10
CA ALA A 39 -2.65 -3.22 1.52
C ALA A 39 -2.12 -4.56 2.05
N ALA A 40 -2.70 -5.68 1.61
CA ALA A 40 -2.27 -7.02 1.98
C ALA A 40 -0.84 -7.30 1.46
N LEU A 41 -0.53 -6.95 0.20
CA LEU A 41 0.83 -7.03 -0.32
C LEU A 41 1.80 -6.09 0.41
N ALA A 42 1.35 -4.89 0.79
CA ALA A 42 2.16 -3.99 1.61
C ALA A 42 2.50 -4.62 2.97
N CYS A 43 1.53 -5.29 3.60
CA CYS A 43 1.71 -6.00 4.85
C CYS A 43 2.71 -7.15 4.71
N TYR A 44 2.67 -7.92 3.62
CA TYR A 44 3.67 -8.96 3.34
C TYR A 44 5.11 -8.41 3.36
N TYR A 45 5.34 -7.29 2.67
CA TYR A 45 6.66 -6.67 2.62
C TYR A 45 7.05 -6.01 3.96
N ALA A 46 6.10 -5.41 4.67
CA ALA A 46 6.31 -4.82 6.00
C ALA A 46 6.56 -5.87 7.10
N MET A 47 6.00 -7.07 6.96
CA MET A 47 6.12 -8.16 7.94
C MET A 47 7.58 -8.55 8.16
N PRO A 48 8.01 -8.79 9.42
CA PRO A 48 9.32 -9.38 9.69
C PRO A 48 9.46 -10.73 8.98
N PRO A 49 10.59 -11.04 8.31
CA PRO A 49 10.74 -12.29 7.58
C PRO A 49 10.50 -13.54 8.43
N ALA A 50 10.91 -13.52 9.70
CA ALA A 50 10.71 -14.64 10.63
C ALA A 50 9.22 -14.87 10.98
N ALA A 51 8.36 -13.86 10.83
CA ALA A 51 6.94 -13.98 11.11
C ALA A 51 6.14 -14.58 9.95
N ARG A 52 6.69 -14.58 8.73
CA ARG A 52 6.02 -15.15 7.54
C ARG A 52 5.64 -16.62 7.73
N LEU A 53 6.48 -17.37 8.45
CA LEU A 53 6.30 -18.79 8.75
C LEU A 53 5.53 -19.06 10.06
N TRP A 54 5.01 -18.03 10.73
CA TRP A 54 4.13 -18.26 11.88
C TRP A 54 2.83 -18.91 11.40
N SER A 55 2.31 -19.84 12.21
CA SER A 55 1.08 -20.58 11.87
C SER A 55 -0.10 -19.62 11.73
N ALA A 56 -0.84 -19.79 10.64
CA ALA A 56 -2.09 -19.10 10.34
C ALA A 56 -3.27 -20.07 10.12
N GLU A 57 -3.09 -21.36 10.42
CA GLU A 57 -4.09 -22.42 10.17
C GLU A 57 -5.48 -22.06 10.74
N SER A 58 -5.52 -21.42 11.91
CA SER A 58 -6.77 -21.02 12.57
C SER A 58 -7.56 -19.95 11.80
N THR A 59 -6.94 -19.27 10.84
CA THR A 59 -7.59 -18.27 9.99
C THR A 59 -8.38 -18.90 8.85
N GLY A 60 -8.01 -20.12 8.42
CA GLY A 60 -8.55 -20.78 7.24
C GLY A 60 -8.06 -20.23 5.90
N TYR A 61 -7.14 -19.25 5.89
CA TYR A 61 -6.61 -18.61 4.68
C TYR A 61 -5.22 -19.14 4.26
N GLY A 62 -4.61 -20.03 5.04
CA GLY A 62 -3.30 -20.63 4.76
C GLY A 62 -2.70 -21.29 6.00
N ASP A 63 -1.63 -22.07 5.82
CA ASP A 63 -0.92 -22.70 6.93
C ASP A 63 0.00 -21.69 7.62
N THR A 64 0.52 -20.71 6.86
CA THR A 64 1.45 -19.67 7.34
C THR A 64 0.90 -18.25 7.15
N LEU A 65 1.44 -17.29 7.90
CA LEU A 65 1.05 -15.88 7.76
C LEU A 65 1.33 -15.30 6.36
N GLU A 66 2.36 -15.77 5.66
CA GLU A 66 2.57 -15.33 4.28
C GLU A 66 1.51 -15.83 3.32
N GLU A 67 1.10 -17.09 3.44
CA GLU A 67 0.03 -17.67 2.62
C GLU A 67 -1.30 -16.99 2.92
N ALA A 68 -1.59 -16.74 4.19
CA ALA A 68 -2.85 -16.14 4.62
C ALA A 68 -3.01 -14.66 4.19
N ILE A 69 -1.91 -13.94 3.96
CA ILE A 69 -1.96 -12.50 3.64
C ILE A 69 -1.72 -12.19 2.17
N LEU A 70 -1.14 -13.09 1.39
CA LEU A 70 -0.87 -12.84 -0.01
C LEU A 70 -2.14 -13.07 -0.84
N PRO A 71 -2.62 -12.08 -1.63
CA PRO A 71 -3.79 -12.29 -2.47
C PRO A 71 -3.61 -13.44 -3.47
N GLU A 72 -4.71 -14.13 -3.78
CA GLU A 72 -4.67 -15.28 -4.68
C GLU A 72 -4.10 -14.91 -6.06
N GLY A 73 -3.15 -15.70 -6.56
CA GLY A 73 -2.50 -15.48 -7.85
C GLY A 73 -1.41 -14.40 -7.86
N TRP A 74 -1.20 -13.69 -6.76
CA TRP A 74 -0.12 -12.72 -6.65
C TRP A 74 1.19 -13.42 -6.33
N THR A 75 2.29 -12.86 -6.83
CA THR A 75 3.63 -13.40 -6.59
C THR A 75 4.53 -12.35 -5.95
N VAL A 76 5.37 -12.82 -5.02
CA VAL A 76 6.31 -11.97 -4.29
C VAL A 76 7.73 -12.40 -4.61
N LYS A 77 8.62 -11.42 -4.69
CA LYS A 77 10.06 -11.70 -4.70
C LYS A 77 10.50 -11.80 -3.25
N HIS A 78 10.79 -13.02 -2.82
CA HIS A 78 11.23 -13.29 -1.45
C HIS A 78 12.52 -12.55 -1.11
N TRP A 79 12.68 -12.26 0.18
CA TRP A 79 13.87 -11.67 0.75
C TRP A 79 15.09 -12.57 0.53
N ASP A 80 16.19 -11.98 0.07
CA ASP A 80 17.46 -12.68 -0.18
C ASP A 80 18.33 -12.86 1.08
N GLY A 81 17.83 -12.49 2.26
CA GLY A 81 18.56 -12.57 3.52
C GLY A 81 19.50 -11.39 3.80
N SER A 82 19.64 -10.44 2.88
CA SER A 82 20.55 -9.29 3.06
C SER A 82 19.88 -8.10 3.78
N GLU A 83 20.64 -7.32 4.54
CA GLU A 83 20.14 -6.07 5.16
C GLU A 83 19.60 -5.09 4.10
N ASN A 84 20.30 -4.99 2.97
CA ASN A 84 19.84 -4.22 1.82
C ASN A 84 18.51 -4.75 1.27
N GLY A 85 18.33 -6.06 1.24
CA GLY A 85 17.08 -6.72 0.88
C GLY A 85 15.95 -6.30 1.82
N ARG A 86 16.20 -6.28 3.13
CA ARG A 86 15.17 -5.92 4.11
C ARG A 86 14.74 -4.46 3.98
N ARG A 87 15.68 -3.54 3.81
CA ARG A 87 15.36 -2.12 3.55
C ARG A 87 14.54 -1.95 2.27
N ARG A 88 14.87 -2.69 1.20
CA ARG A 88 14.12 -2.65 -0.07
C ARG A 88 12.69 -3.16 0.09
N GLU A 89 12.45 -4.20 0.88
CA GLU A 89 11.08 -4.65 1.18
C GLU A 89 10.28 -3.57 1.90
N LEU A 90 10.85 -2.90 2.91
CA LEU A 90 10.16 -1.81 3.60
C LEU A 90 9.85 -0.62 2.67
N ILE A 91 10.73 -0.32 1.72
CA ILE A 91 10.49 0.69 0.69
C ILE A 91 9.31 0.30 -0.20
N LYS A 92 9.25 -0.95 -0.66
CA LYS A 92 8.11 -1.47 -1.42
C LYS A 92 6.81 -1.41 -0.63
N ALA A 93 6.84 -1.77 0.65
CA ALA A 93 5.69 -1.67 1.53
C ALA A 93 5.19 -0.22 1.62
N GLY A 94 6.09 0.75 1.84
CA GLY A 94 5.73 2.17 1.85
C GLY A 94 5.14 2.65 0.52
N ALA A 95 5.70 2.22 -0.62
CA ALA A 95 5.19 2.57 -1.94
C ALA A 95 3.79 1.99 -2.20
N LEU A 96 3.53 0.76 -1.76
CA LEU A 96 2.21 0.13 -1.85
C LEU A 96 1.19 0.80 -0.92
N ILE A 97 1.59 1.23 0.28
CA ILE A 97 0.72 2.02 1.16
C ILE A 97 0.34 3.34 0.51
N LEU A 98 1.28 4.04 -0.15
CA LEU A 98 0.96 5.24 -0.91
C LEU A 98 -0.05 4.94 -2.02
N ALA A 99 0.17 3.89 -2.80
CA ALA A 99 -0.74 3.49 -3.87
C ALA A 99 -2.18 3.24 -3.35
N GLU A 100 -2.31 2.53 -2.23
CA GLU A 100 -3.61 2.24 -1.63
C GLU A 100 -4.31 3.48 -1.07
N ILE A 101 -3.57 4.39 -0.41
CA ILE A 101 -4.13 5.67 0.05
C ILE A 101 -4.62 6.49 -1.15
N GLU A 102 -3.82 6.60 -2.21
CA GLU A 102 -4.20 7.32 -3.43
C GLU A 102 -5.46 6.71 -4.08
N ARG A 103 -5.60 5.38 -4.09
CA ARG A 103 -6.79 4.66 -4.57
C ARG A 103 -8.02 5.02 -3.75
N ILE A 104 -7.92 4.97 -2.43
CA ILE A 104 -9.00 5.36 -1.51
C ILE A 104 -9.39 6.83 -1.71
N ASP A 105 -8.41 7.73 -1.80
CA ASP A 105 -8.64 9.17 -1.99
C ASP A 105 -9.39 9.45 -3.30
N ARG A 106 -9.07 8.73 -4.39
CA ARG A 106 -9.80 8.82 -5.66
C ARG A 106 -11.24 8.33 -5.53
N GLN A 107 -11.47 7.19 -4.86
CA GLN A 107 -12.82 6.67 -4.63
C GLN A 107 -13.67 7.62 -3.79
N GLN A 108 -13.08 8.30 -2.80
CA GLN A 108 -13.77 9.29 -1.98
C GLN A 108 -14.05 10.59 -2.74
N SER A 109 -13.10 11.05 -3.56
CA SER A 109 -13.25 12.26 -4.39
C SER A 109 -14.27 12.08 -5.52
N GLY A 110 -14.52 10.84 -5.96
CA GLY A 110 -15.59 10.48 -6.90
C GLY A 110 -16.97 10.29 -6.26
N SER A 111 -17.09 10.37 -4.92
CA SER A 111 -18.35 10.17 -4.21
C SER A 111 -19.18 11.46 -4.18
N PRO A 112 -20.46 11.47 -4.61
CA PRO A 112 -21.32 12.66 -4.61
C PRO A 112 -21.56 13.34 -3.24
N VAL A 113 -21.05 12.77 -2.16
CA VAL A 113 -21.29 13.19 -0.77
C VAL A 113 -20.50 14.46 -0.37
N GLY A 114 -19.48 14.86 -1.15
CA GLY A 114 -18.65 16.05 -0.85
C GLY A 114 -19.26 17.41 -1.17
N LEU A 115 -20.43 17.48 -1.83
CA LEU A 115 -21.05 18.74 -2.26
C LEU A 115 -21.96 19.41 -1.21
N MET A 116 -22.14 18.81 -0.03
CA MET A 116 -22.99 19.37 1.04
C MET A 116 -22.20 19.78 2.28
N SER A 117 -21.25 20.72 2.16
CA SER A 117 -20.70 21.36 3.38
C SER A 117 -20.18 22.78 3.21
N GLN A 118 -20.75 23.59 2.31
CA GLN A 118 -20.55 25.05 2.34
C GLN A 118 -21.81 25.81 1.94
N ALA A 119 -22.85 25.76 2.77
CA ALA A 119 -23.94 26.73 2.70
C ALA A 119 -24.70 26.80 4.03
N GLN A 120 -24.09 27.35 5.09
CA GLN A 120 -24.80 28.14 6.12
C GLN A 120 -23.84 28.60 7.22
N LYS A 121 -23.19 29.74 6.99
CA LYS A 121 -22.95 30.77 8.03
C LYS A 121 -22.93 32.13 7.36
N GLY A 122 -24.10 32.75 7.31
CA GLY A 122 -24.27 34.10 6.75
C GLY A 122 -25.71 34.54 6.92
N GLY A 123 -26.06 34.97 8.13
CA GLY A 123 -27.37 35.53 8.44
C GLY A 123 -27.80 35.23 9.86
N ASP A 124 -27.42 36.08 10.82
CA ASP A 124 -28.42 36.96 11.43
C ASP A 124 -27.75 38.04 12.28
N GLN A 125 -28.56 39.08 12.48
CA GLN A 125 -28.28 40.47 12.83
C GLN A 125 -27.73 40.67 14.24
#